data_AF-A0A9X8VKR1-F1
#
_entry.id   AF-A0A9X8VKR1-F1
#
_cell.length_a   1.000
_cell.length_b   1.000
_cell.length_c   1.000
_cell.angle_alpha   90.00
_cell.angle_beta   90.00
_cell.angle_gamma   90.00
#
_symmetry.space_group_name_H-M   'P 1'
#
loop_
_entity.id
_entity.type
_entity.pdbx_description
1 polymer ?
#
loop_
_entity_poly.entity_id
_entity_poly.type
_entity_poly.pdbx_seq_one_letter_code
_entity_poly.pdbx_strand_id
1 'polypeptide(L)'
;GHNLLLIGPPGTGKTMLASRLTGLLPPLTEHEALESLAVASLQHHIPAALPWRQRPFRAPHHSASMAALVGGGSLPRPGEISMAHNGVLFLDELPEFERKVLDALREPLESGEIVISRANAKVCFPARVQLIAAMNPSPTGHYQGLHNRASPQQVLRYLARLSGPFLDRFDLSIEVPLLPPGTLSQRKTHGESSDQVRERVQL
;
A
#
# COMPACT_ATOMS: atom_id res chain seq x y z
N GLY A 1 -12.77 -0.72 -1.72
CA GLY A 1 -12.41 -0.46 -0.31
C GLY A 1 -11.82 0.94 -0.23
N HIS A 2 -11.84 1.55 0.95
CA HIS A 2 -11.26 2.88 1.15
C HIS A 2 -9.73 2.83 1.24
N ASN A 3 -9.07 3.79 0.61
CA ASN A 3 -7.63 3.97 0.67
C ASN A 3 -7.24 4.63 2.00
N LEU A 4 -6.17 4.13 2.63
CA LEU A 4 -5.78 4.48 3.99
C LEU A 4 -4.35 5.02 4.07
N LEU A 5 -4.17 6.15 4.74
CA LEU A 5 -2.86 6.72 5.06
C LEU A 5 -2.60 6.62 6.57
N LEU A 6 -1.51 5.97 6.95
CA LEU A 6 -1.03 5.83 8.33
C LEU A 6 0.12 6.80 8.57
N ILE A 7 -0.07 7.77 9.48
CA ILE A 7 0.95 8.77 9.81
C ILE A 7 1.41 8.55 11.23
N GLY A 8 2.70 8.32 11.44
CA GLY A 8 3.20 8.16 12.81
C GLY A 8 4.72 8.02 12.88
N PRO A 9 5.31 8.20 14.08
CA PRO A 9 6.75 8.06 14.27
C PRO A 9 7.30 6.66 13.92
N PRO A 10 8.63 6.48 13.82
CA PRO A 10 9.23 5.17 13.65
C PRO A 10 8.89 4.25 14.84
N GLY A 11 8.75 2.96 14.58
CA GLY A 11 8.50 1.96 15.63
C GLY A 11 7.05 1.88 16.14
N THR A 12 6.09 2.61 15.55
CA THR A 12 4.67 2.55 15.95
C THR A 12 3.86 1.41 15.32
N GLY A 13 4.51 0.50 14.59
CA GLY A 13 3.86 -0.70 14.05
C GLY A 13 2.97 -0.46 12.81
N LYS A 14 3.16 0.64 12.07
CA LYS A 14 2.40 0.96 10.83
C LYS A 14 2.38 -0.20 9.83
N THR A 15 3.55 -0.78 9.54
CA THR A 15 3.71 -1.95 8.67
C THR A 15 2.95 -3.18 9.20
N MET A 16 2.98 -3.40 10.51
CA MET A 16 2.24 -4.49 11.16
C MET A 16 0.73 -4.29 10.99
N LEU A 17 0.21 -3.08 11.25
CA LEU A 17 -1.20 -2.75 11.06
C LEU A 17 -1.63 -2.99 9.60
N ALA A 18 -0.87 -2.47 8.64
CA ALA A 18 -1.17 -2.65 7.21
C ALA A 18 -1.21 -4.13 6.79
N SER A 19 -0.24 -4.94 7.23
CA SER A 19 -0.21 -6.37 6.91
C SER A 19 -1.40 -7.13 7.49
N ARG A 20 -1.86 -6.76 8.70
CA ARG A 20 -2.99 -7.41 9.38
C ARG A 20 -4.34 -7.01 8.80
N LEU A 21 -4.48 -5.79 8.28
CA LEU A 21 -5.69 -5.34 7.59
C LEU A 21 -6.08 -6.28 6.44
N THR A 22 -5.11 -6.79 5.69
CA THR A 22 -5.36 -7.74 4.59
C THR A 22 -6.05 -9.02 5.08
N GLY A 23 -5.71 -9.50 6.28
CA GLY A 23 -6.34 -10.69 6.88
C GLY A 23 -7.77 -10.47 7.35
N LEU A 24 -8.19 -9.22 7.54
CA LEU A 24 -9.55 -8.85 7.93
C LEU A 24 -10.49 -8.75 6.72
N LEU A 25 -9.94 -8.59 5.52
CA LEU A 25 -10.76 -8.45 4.32
C LEU A 25 -11.51 -9.77 4.00
N PRO A 26 -12.70 -9.69 3.38
CA PRO A 26 -13.41 -10.87 2.89
C PRO A 26 -12.53 -11.61 1.88
N PRO A 27 -12.57 -12.95 1.83
CA PRO A 27 -11.85 -13.70 0.80
C PRO A 27 -12.31 -13.26 -0.61
N LEU A 28 -11.47 -13.49 -1.61
CA LEU A 28 -11.86 -13.25 -3.00
C LEU A 28 -13.07 -14.12 -3.36
N THR A 29 -13.94 -13.61 -4.21
CA THR A 29 -14.88 -14.43 -4.98
C THR A 29 -14.12 -15.34 -5.95
N GLU A 30 -14.78 -16.35 -6.51
CA GLU A 30 -14.13 -17.22 -7.50
C GLU A 30 -13.67 -16.45 -8.74
N HIS A 31 -14.49 -15.48 -9.19
CA HIS A 31 -14.15 -14.64 -10.34
C HIS A 31 -12.92 -13.77 -10.06
N GLU A 32 -12.91 -13.05 -8.93
CA GLU A 32 -11.76 -12.23 -8.54
C GLU A 32 -10.49 -13.08 -8.35
N ALA A 33 -10.63 -14.30 -7.81
CA ALA A 33 -9.52 -15.22 -7.66
C ALA A 33 -8.92 -15.62 -9.01
N LEU A 34 -9.76 -15.95 -10.01
CA LEU A 34 -9.29 -16.26 -11.37
C LEU A 34 -8.60 -15.06 -12.03
N GLU A 35 -9.12 -13.85 -11.86
CA GLU A 35 -8.49 -12.62 -12.37
C GLU A 35 -7.10 -12.40 -11.76
N SER A 36 -7.00 -12.46 -10.42
CA SER A 36 -5.72 -12.29 -9.72
C SER A 36 -4.70 -13.37 -10.12
N LEU A 37 -5.15 -14.62 -10.29
CA LEU A 37 -4.31 -15.72 -10.76
C LEU A 37 -3.84 -15.53 -12.20
N ALA A 38 -4.71 -15.03 -13.09
CA ALA A 38 -4.35 -14.74 -14.47
C ALA A 38 -3.24 -13.69 -14.54
N VAL A 39 -3.32 -12.62 -13.75
CA VAL A 39 -2.24 -11.63 -13.67
C VAL A 39 -0.97 -12.24 -13.08
N ALA A 40 -1.08 -13.03 -12.00
CA ALA A 40 0.06 -13.67 -11.37
C ALA A 40 0.79 -14.66 -12.29
N SER A 41 0.07 -15.33 -13.20
CA SER A 41 0.61 -16.24 -14.20
C SER A 41 1.55 -15.58 -15.21
N LEU A 42 1.51 -14.25 -15.33
CA LEU A 42 2.37 -13.47 -16.22
C LEU A 42 3.77 -13.24 -15.64
N GLN A 43 3.99 -13.59 -14.36
CA GLN A 43 5.31 -13.53 -13.73
C GLN A 43 6.23 -14.64 -14.26
N HIS A 44 7.53 -14.34 -14.32
CA HIS A 44 8.54 -15.31 -14.73
C HIS A 44 8.66 -16.50 -13.76
N HIS A 45 8.24 -16.33 -12.51
CA HIS A 45 8.30 -17.36 -11.48
C HIS A 45 6.91 -17.57 -10.90
N ILE A 46 6.22 -18.60 -11.37
CA ILE A 46 4.94 -19.03 -10.81
C ILE A 46 5.24 -19.94 -9.60
N PRO A 47 4.79 -19.60 -8.39
CA PRO A 47 4.91 -20.48 -7.24
C PRO A 47 4.22 -21.83 -7.52
N ALA A 48 4.76 -22.92 -6.94
CA ALA A 48 4.19 -24.26 -7.10
C ALA A 48 2.71 -24.36 -6.68
N ALA A 49 2.27 -23.49 -5.78
CA ALA A 49 0.87 -23.28 -5.44
C ALA A 49 0.59 -21.78 -5.32
N LEU A 50 -0.32 -21.28 -6.14
CA LEU A 50 -0.88 -19.95 -5.95
C LEU A 50 -2.02 -20.02 -4.92
N PRO A 51 -2.09 -19.09 -3.96
CA PRO A 51 -3.08 -19.15 -2.90
C PRO A 51 -4.50 -18.93 -3.47
N TRP A 52 -5.39 -19.90 -3.24
CA TRP A 52 -6.78 -19.83 -3.71
C TRP A 52 -7.61 -18.90 -2.82
N ARG A 53 -8.34 -17.97 -3.45
CA ARG A 53 -9.22 -16.99 -2.80
C ARG A 53 -8.58 -16.09 -1.73
N GLN A 54 -7.25 -16.03 -1.68
CA GLN A 54 -6.52 -15.11 -0.81
C GLN A 54 -6.27 -13.79 -1.53
N ARG A 55 -6.52 -12.67 -0.85
CA ARG A 55 -6.21 -11.34 -1.40
C ARG A 55 -4.69 -11.17 -1.53
N PRO A 56 -4.18 -10.78 -2.71
CA PRO A 56 -2.77 -10.43 -2.86
C PRO A 56 -2.39 -9.27 -1.94
N PHE A 57 -1.16 -9.32 -1.41
CA PHE A 57 -0.55 -8.21 -0.69
C PHE A 57 0.80 -7.91 -1.34
N ARG A 58 0.98 -6.69 -1.84
CA ARG A 58 2.25 -6.24 -2.43
C ARG A 58 2.79 -5.06 -1.63
N ALA A 59 4.07 -5.12 -1.30
CA ALA A 59 4.78 -4.10 -0.54
C ALA A 59 6.11 -3.77 -1.24
N PRO A 60 6.09 -3.05 -2.37
CA PRO A 60 7.31 -2.69 -3.08
C PRO A 60 8.20 -1.79 -2.23
N HIS A 61 9.51 -1.95 -2.39
CA HIS A 61 10.48 -1.04 -1.79
C HIS A 61 10.36 0.37 -2.39
N HIS A 62 10.61 1.43 -1.62
CA HIS A 62 10.47 2.83 -2.08
C HIS A 62 11.39 3.20 -3.26
N SER A 63 12.44 2.40 -3.49
CA SER A 63 13.31 2.50 -4.67
C SER A 63 12.73 1.86 -5.94
N ALA A 64 11.50 1.37 -5.91
CA ALA A 64 10.84 0.79 -7.07
C ALA A 64 10.68 1.84 -8.18
N SER A 65 11.09 1.48 -9.39
CA SER A 65 10.92 2.35 -10.55
C SER A 65 9.45 2.46 -10.96
N MET A 66 9.12 3.46 -11.76
CA MET A 66 7.79 3.61 -12.36
C MET A 66 7.34 2.35 -13.11
N ALA A 67 8.26 1.71 -13.84
CA ALA A 67 7.98 0.48 -14.58
C ALA A 67 7.77 -0.73 -13.66
N ALA A 68 8.44 -0.79 -12.50
CA ALA A 68 8.18 -1.82 -11.51
C ALA A 68 6.81 -1.62 -10.84
N LEU A 69 6.46 -0.38 -10.51
CA LEU A 69 5.25 -0.08 -9.74
C LEU A 69 3.97 -0.16 -10.59
N VAL A 70 3.97 0.52 -11.74
CA VAL A 70 2.79 0.63 -12.64
C VAL A 70 2.83 -0.42 -13.76
N GLY A 71 4.02 -0.88 -14.13
CA GLY A 71 4.23 -1.80 -15.24
C GLY A 71 4.91 -1.10 -16.41
N GLY A 72 5.53 -1.89 -17.29
CA GLY A 72 6.27 -1.34 -18.41
C GLY A 72 7.08 -2.39 -19.17
N GLY A 73 8.22 -1.96 -19.74
CA GLY A 73 9.07 -2.79 -20.59
C GLY A 73 8.83 -2.60 -22.09
N SER A 74 9.70 -3.19 -22.90
CA SER A 74 9.56 -3.29 -24.36
C SER A 74 8.43 -4.24 -24.74
N LEU A 75 8.38 -5.39 -24.05
CA LEU A 75 7.20 -6.23 -23.93
C LEU A 75 6.41 -5.78 -22.68
N PRO A 76 5.20 -5.22 -22.82
CA PRO A 76 4.41 -4.76 -21.68
C PRO A 76 4.18 -5.86 -20.65
N ARG A 77 4.59 -5.60 -19.41
CA ARG A 77 4.39 -6.49 -18.25
C ARG A 77 3.62 -5.76 -17.14
N PRO A 78 2.83 -6.50 -16.34
CA PRO A 78 2.14 -5.91 -15.19
C PRO A 78 3.15 -5.41 -14.16
N GLY A 79 2.84 -4.29 -13.50
CA GLY A 79 3.58 -3.80 -12.33
C GLY A 79 3.02 -4.32 -11.01
N GLU A 80 3.61 -3.86 -9.91
CA GLU A 80 3.22 -4.19 -8.53
C GLU A 80 1.75 -3.90 -8.22
N ILE A 81 1.19 -2.81 -8.75
CA ILE A 81 -0.23 -2.50 -8.56
C ILE A 81 -1.15 -3.52 -9.25
N SER A 82 -0.82 -3.97 -10.46
CA SER A 82 -1.58 -5.02 -11.14
C SER A 82 -1.38 -6.37 -10.45
N MET A 83 -0.18 -6.64 -9.95
CA MET A 83 0.09 -7.83 -9.13
C MET A 83 -0.68 -7.83 -7.80
N ALA A 84 -1.10 -6.67 -7.32
CA ALA A 84 -1.94 -6.51 -6.14
C ALA A 84 -3.45 -6.55 -6.45
N HIS A 85 -3.86 -6.82 -7.70
CA HIS A 85 -5.26 -6.75 -8.12
C HIS A 85 -6.19 -7.61 -7.25
N ASN A 86 -7.34 -7.04 -6.89
CA ASN A 86 -8.32 -7.50 -5.91
C ASN A 86 -7.78 -7.64 -4.48
N GLY A 87 -6.62 -7.07 -4.21
CA GLY A 87 -5.95 -7.11 -2.92
C GLY A 87 -5.51 -5.73 -2.44
N VAL A 88 -4.35 -5.72 -1.79
CA VAL A 88 -3.78 -4.55 -1.12
C VAL A 88 -2.44 -4.21 -1.73
N LEU A 89 -2.27 -2.94 -2.12
CA LEU A 89 -0.97 -2.34 -2.41
C LEU A 89 -0.55 -1.52 -1.18
N PHE A 90 0.54 -1.93 -0.53
CA PHE A 90 1.09 -1.26 0.62
C PHE A 90 2.35 -0.46 0.26
N LEU A 91 2.35 0.84 0.54
CA LEU A 91 3.50 1.73 0.33
C LEU A 91 4.03 2.21 1.68
N ASP A 92 5.12 1.62 2.15
CA ASP A 92 5.81 2.09 3.35
C ASP A 92 6.75 3.26 3.03
N GLU A 93 7.00 4.12 4.01
CA GLU A 93 7.89 5.28 3.84
C GLU A 93 7.50 6.15 2.63
N LEU A 94 6.21 6.46 2.49
CA LEU A 94 5.64 7.09 1.28
C LEU A 94 6.45 8.27 0.72
N PRO A 95 7.00 9.22 1.52
CA PRO A 95 7.78 10.34 1.00
C PRO A 95 9.17 9.95 0.46
N GLU A 96 9.64 8.71 0.64
CA GLU A 96 10.89 8.24 0.04
C GLU A 96 10.71 7.76 -1.40
N PHE A 97 9.48 7.51 -1.84
CA PHE A 97 9.19 7.27 -3.25
C PHE A 97 9.41 8.54 -4.07
N GLU A 98 9.88 8.36 -5.31
CA GLU A 98 9.91 9.45 -6.26
C GLU A 98 8.50 9.96 -6.55
N ARG A 99 8.32 11.28 -6.50
CA ARG A 99 7.01 11.92 -6.74
C ARG A 99 6.35 11.47 -8.04
N LYS A 100 7.12 11.36 -9.12
CA LYS A 100 6.61 10.92 -10.44
C LYS A 100 6.06 9.48 -10.39
N VAL A 101 6.64 8.62 -9.57
CA VAL A 101 6.22 7.22 -9.41
C VAL A 101 4.88 7.16 -8.68
N LEU A 102 4.71 7.95 -7.61
CA LEU A 102 3.42 8.08 -6.90
C LEU A 102 2.33 8.71 -7.79
N ASP A 103 2.67 9.79 -8.50
CA ASP A 103 1.73 10.48 -9.38
C ASP A 103 1.21 9.56 -10.50
N ALA A 104 2.02 8.61 -10.97
CA ALA A 104 1.63 7.61 -11.97
C ALA A 104 0.60 6.59 -11.46
N LEU A 105 0.42 6.44 -10.14
CA LEU A 105 -0.61 5.56 -9.58
C LEU A 105 -2.01 6.19 -9.58
N ARG A 106 -2.13 7.50 -9.78
CA ARG A 106 -3.41 8.20 -9.66
C ARG A 106 -4.48 7.67 -10.60
N GLU A 107 -4.17 7.58 -11.88
CA GLU A 107 -5.10 7.07 -12.90
C GLU A 107 -5.49 5.61 -12.61
N PRO A 108 -4.54 4.67 -12.36
CA PRO A 108 -4.88 3.30 -11.99
C PRO A 108 -5.76 3.16 -10.74
N LEU A 109 -5.58 4.02 -9.74
CA LEU A 109 -6.40 4.04 -8.52
C LEU A 109 -7.82 4.53 -8.79
N GLU A 110 -8.05 5.27 -9.87
CA GLU A 110 -9.35 5.82 -10.27
C GLU A 110 -10.07 4.90 -11.27
N SER A 111 -9.37 4.41 -12.29
CA SER A 111 -9.93 3.55 -13.34
C SER A 111 -10.01 2.07 -12.91
N GLY A 112 -9.14 1.65 -11.99
CA GLY A 112 -8.97 0.24 -11.63
C GLY A 112 -8.24 -0.58 -12.70
N GLU A 113 -7.57 0.07 -13.66
CA GLU A 113 -6.83 -0.60 -14.75
C GLU A 113 -5.62 0.23 -15.21
N ILE A 114 -4.69 -0.42 -15.91
CA ILE A 114 -3.48 0.18 -16.45
C ILE A 114 -3.36 -0.15 -17.91
N VAL A 115 -3.30 0.90 -18.73
CA VAL A 115 -3.08 0.77 -20.16
C VAL A 115 -1.63 1.09 -20.48
N ILE A 116 -0.88 0.06 -20.88
CA ILE A 116 0.51 0.21 -21.31
C ILE A 116 0.56 0.20 -22.83
N SER A 117 0.86 1.36 -23.42
CA SER A 117 1.04 1.52 -24.86
C SER A 117 2.54 1.57 -25.21
N ARG A 118 2.97 0.74 -26.15
CA ARG A 118 4.32 0.67 -26.73
C ARG A 118 4.20 0.56 -28.24
N ALA A 119 5.30 0.85 -28.95
CA ALA A 119 5.35 0.85 -30.41
C ALA A 119 4.77 -0.43 -31.04
N ASN A 120 4.96 -1.57 -30.39
CA ASN A 120 4.57 -2.89 -30.94
C ASN A 120 3.36 -3.52 -30.25
N ALA A 121 2.81 -2.91 -29.18
CA ALA A 121 1.72 -3.51 -28.42
C ALA A 121 1.01 -2.49 -27.52
N LYS A 122 -0.31 -2.66 -27.37
CA LYS A 122 -1.13 -2.01 -26.34
C LYS A 122 -1.75 -3.10 -25.48
N VAL A 123 -1.48 -3.08 -24.18
CA VAL A 123 -1.98 -4.08 -23.24
C VAL A 123 -2.67 -3.38 -22.08
N CYS A 124 -3.81 -3.91 -21.65
CA CYS A 124 -4.49 -3.48 -20.45
C CYS A 124 -4.31 -4.52 -19.35
N PHE A 125 -3.95 -4.08 -18.14
CA PHE A 125 -3.88 -4.92 -16.95
C PHE A 125 -4.87 -4.40 -15.91
N PRO A 126 -5.59 -5.28 -15.21
CA PRO A 126 -6.43 -4.84 -14.11
C PRO A 126 -5.56 -4.38 -12.92
N ALA A 127 -6.07 -3.43 -12.16
CA ALA A 127 -5.35 -2.75 -11.07
C ALA A 127 -6.29 -2.27 -9.95
N ARG A 128 -7.46 -2.89 -9.79
CA ARG A 128 -8.34 -2.63 -8.63
C ARG A 128 -7.66 -3.08 -7.35
N VAL A 129 -7.20 -2.14 -6.54
CA VAL A 129 -6.51 -2.39 -5.28
C VAL A 129 -7.08 -1.52 -4.18
N GLN A 130 -6.93 -1.96 -2.94
CA GLN A 130 -6.96 -1.04 -1.80
C GLN A 130 -5.55 -0.51 -1.56
N LEU A 131 -5.37 0.81 -1.65
CA LEU A 131 -4.11 1.44 -1.31
C LEU A 131 -4.01 1.66 0.19
N ILE A 132 -2.96 1.13 0.81
CA ILE A 132 -2.59 1.46 2.17
C ILE A 132 -1.19 2.07 2.12
N ALA A 133 -0.99 3.23 2.73
CA ALA A 133 0.32 3.84 2.79
C ALA A 133 0.69 4.18 4.24
N ALA A 134 1.99 4.21 4.51
CA ALA A 134 2.53 4.61 5.79
C ALA A 134 3.61 5.67 5.58
N MET A 135 3.65 6.66 6.48
CA MET A 135 4.71 7.66 6.47
C MET A 135 5.02 8.19 7.85
N ASN A 136 6.22 8.74 7.97
CA ASN A 136 6.60 9.53 9.12
C ASN A 136 6.08 10.97 8.96
N PRO A 137 5.86 11.71 10.06
CA PRO A 137 5.38 13.10 10.00
C PRO A 137 6.47 14.10 9.55
N SER A 138 7.75 13.72 9.65
CA SER A 138 8.90 14.54 9.28
C SER A 138 10.09 13.65 8.88
N PRO A 139 11.14 14.21 8.25
CA PRO A 139 12.38 13.47 7.96
C PRO A 139 13.05 12.86 9.19
N THR A 140 12.85 13.48 10.36
CA THR A 140 13.45 13.01 11.63
C THR A 140 12.55 12.01 12.36
N GLY A 141 11.38 11.70 11.82
CA GLY A 141 10.43 10.76 12.41
C GLY A 141 9.48 11.36 13.44
N HIS A 142 9.66 12.61 13.87
CA HIS A 142 8.89 13.22 14.96
C HIS A 142 8.39 14.61 14.58
N TYR A 143 7.17 14.98 15.03
CA TYR A 143 6.61 16.33 14.86
C TYR A 143 6.79 17.23 16.10
N GLN A 144 7.09 16.66 17.28
CA GLN A 144 7.23 17.35 18.56
C GLN A 144 8.34 16.75 19.44
N GLY A 145 8.80 17.54 20.43
CA GLY A 145 9.76 17.12 21.44
C GLY A 145 11.23 17.23 21.04
N LEU A 146 12.13 16.82 21.95
CA LEU A 146 13.59 16.89 21.82
C LEU A 146 14.16 16.13 20.60
N HIS A 147 13.35 15.23 20.01
CA HIS A 147 13.70 14.44 18.84
C HIS A 147 13.28 15.08 17.51
N ASN A 148 12.43 16.11 17.52
CA ASN A 148 12.15 16.89 16.32
C ASN A 148 13.31 17.85 16.07
N ARG A 149 14.22 17.46 15.18
CA ARG A 149 15.38 18.25 14.77
C ARG A 149 15.20 18.89 13.39
N ALA A 150 14.03 18.71 12.77
CA ALA A 150 13.74 19.24 11.46
C ALA A 150 13.21 20.67 11.56
N SER A 151 13.78 21.59 10.78
CA SER A 151 13.22 22.93 10.64
C SER A 151 11.86 22.87 9.94
N PRO A 152 10.96 23.86 10.14
CA PRO A 152 9.68 23.91 9.42
C PRO A 152 9.86 23.82 7.89
N GLN A 153 10.91 24.43 7.34
CA GLN A 153 11.23 24.35 5.92
C GLN A 153 11.60 22.92 5.46
N GLN A 154 12.33 22.16 6.29
CA GLN A 154 12.66 20.76 6.00
C GLN A 154 11.42 19.88 6.03
N VAL A 155 10.50 20.12 6.98
CA VAL A 155 9.22 19.42 7.05
C VAL A 155 8.37 19.71 5.82
N LEU A 156 8.22 20.98 5.44
CA LEU A 156 7.46 21.35 4.24
C LEU A 156 8.05 20.73 2.98
N ARG A 157 9.39 20.74 2.83
CA ARG A 157 10.07 20.09 1.69
C ARG A 157 9.83 18.58 1.65
N TYR A 158 9.81 17.93 2.82
CA TYR A 158 9.54 16.50 2.94
C TYR A 158 8.11 16.16 2.52
N LEU A 159 7.13 16.88 3.05
CA LEU A 159 5.72 16.67 2.72
C LEU A 159 5.40 17.04 1.27
N ALA A 160 6.08 18.05 0.70
CA ALA A 160 5.92 18.47 -0.70
C ALA A 160 6.36 17.42 -1.74
N ARG A 161 7.01 16.32 -1.30
CA ARG A 161 7.26 15.15 -2.16
C ARG A 161 5.97 14.44 -2.56
N LEU A 162 4.91 14.56 -1.75
CA LEU A 162 3.58 14.05 -2.04
C LEU A 162 2.77 15.15 -2.75
N SER A 163 2.18 14.82 -3.89
CA SER A 163 1.30 15.77 -4.58
C SER A 163 -0.08 15.80 -3.93
N GLY A 164 -0.71 16.98 -3.86
CA GLY A 164 -2.10 17.10 -3.42
C GLY A 164 -3.05 16.14 -4.16
N PRO A 165 -3.03 16.11 -5.52
CA PRO A 165 -3.87 15.20 -6.27
C PRO A 165 -3.67 13.70 -6.02
N PHE A 166 -2.48 13.29 -5.54
CA PHE A 166 -2.25 11.92 -5.08
C PHE A 166 -2.78 11.71 -3.65
N LEU A 167 -2.57 12.69 -2.76
CA LEU A 167 -3.12 12.66 -1.40
C LEU A 167 -4.66 12.61 -1.40
N ASP A 168 -5.30 13.25 -2.37
CA ASP A 168 -6.76 13.21 -2.57
C ASP A 168 -7.30 11.80 -2.86
N ARG A 169 -6.41 10.82 -3.14
CA ARG A 169 -6.77 9.41 -3.32
C ARG A 169 -6.88 8.64 -2.02
N PHE A 170 -6.49 9.21 -0.89
CA PHE A 170 -6.70 8.60 0.42
C PHE A 170 -8.01 9.09 1.03
N ASP A 171 -8.93 8.17 1.25
CA ASP A 171 -10.21 8.48 1.88
C ASP A 171 -10.06 8.73 3.39
N LEU A 172 -9.11 8.03 4.01
CA LEU A 172 -8.88 8.06 5.45
C LEU A 172 -7.42 8.30 5.77
N SER A 173 -7.17 9.20 6.71
CA SER A 173 -5.86 9.43 7.31
C SER A 173 -5.93 9.16 8.81
N ILE A 174 -5.10 8.26 9.31
CA ILE A 174 -5.07 7.85 10.72
C ILE A 174 -3.70 8.17 11.30
N GLU A 175 -3.69 8.89 12.41
CA GLU A 175 -2.49 9.10 13.20
C GLU A 175 -2.22 7.88 14.11
N VAL A 176 -1.01 7.34 14.06
CA VAL A 176 -0.55 6.20 14.85
C VAL A 176 0.50 6.71 15.85
N PRO A 177 0.09 7.07 17.07
CA PRO A 177 0.98 7.70 18.05
C PRO A 177 2.00 6.70 18.62
N LEU A 178 3.08 7.23 19.18
CA LEU A 178 4.00 6.45 20.00
C LEU A 178 3.29 5.96 21.26
N LEU A 179 3.36 4.66 21.51
CA LEU A 179 2.87 4.09 22.76
C LEU A 179 3.79 4.50 23.91
N PRO A 180 3.25 4.83 25.10
CA PRO A 180 4.05 5.07 26.29
C PRO A 180 4.98 3.88 26.59
N PRO A 181 6.19 4.10 27.12
CA PRO A 181 7.09 3.02 27.51
C PRO A 181 6.40 2.01 28.45
N GLY A 182 6.61 0.72 28.21
CA GLY A 182 6.02 -0.35 29.02
C GLY A 182 4.57 -0.71 28.68
N THR A 183 3.90 -0.02 27.75
CA THR A 183 2.53 -0.36 27.32
C THR A 183 2.43 -1.79 26.77
N LEU A 184 3.44 -2.24 26.01
CA LEU A 184 3.49 -3.61 25.49
C LEU A 184 3.86 -4.67 26.55
N SER A 185 4.45 -4.24 27.68
CA SER A 185 4.84 -5.12 28.79
C SER A 185 3.73 -5.27 29.84
N GLN A 186 2.75 -4.37 29.85
CA GLN A 186 1.58 -4.48 30.70
C GLN A 186 0.67 -5.57 30.16
N ARG A 187 0.53 -6.68 30.90
CA ARG A 187 -0.56 -7.65 30.70
C ARG A 187 -1.89 -6.96 31.01
N LYS A 188 -2.57 -6.42 29.99
CA LYS A 188 -4.01 -6.13 30.05
C LYS A 188 -4.73 -6.84 28.92
N THR A 189 -5.88 -7.39 29.30
CA THR A 189 -7.00 -7.95 28.51
C THR A 189 -6.72 -8.21 27.04
N HIS A 190 -6.79 -9.48 26.64
CA HIS A 190 -6.84 -9.90 25.23
C HIS A 190 -7.83 -9.00 24.47
N GLY A 191 -7.32 -8.17 23.57
CA GLY A 191 -8.15 -7.48 22.59
C GLY A 191 -8.85 -8.47 21.67
N GLU A 192 -9.77 -7.98 20.85
CA GLU A 192 -10.46 -8.82 19.88
C GLU A 192 -9.44 -9.47 18.92
N SER A 193 -9.62 -10.77 18.64
CA SER A 193 -8.78 -11.46 17.66
C SER A 193 -9.10 -10.98 16.24
N SER A 194 -8.14 -11.15 15.31
CA SER A 194 -8.40 -10.85 13.90
C SER A 194 -9.59 -11.65 13.35
N ASP A 195 -9.84 -12.86 13.86
CA ASP A 195 -10.99 -13.68 13.46
C ASP A 195 -12.32 -13.04 13.90
N GLN A 196 -12.41 -12.56 15.13
CA GLN A 196 -13.59 -11.86 15.65
C GLN A 196 -13.87 -10.56 14.88
N VAL A 197 -12.83 -9.81 14.52
CA VAL A 197 -13.00 -8.60 13.70
C VAL A 197 -13.43 -8.96 12.28
N ARG A 198 -12.86 -10.03 11.69
CA ARG A 198 -13.16 -10.47 10.33
C ARG A 198 -14.63 -10.85 10.14
N GLU A 199 -15.27 -11.46 11.15
CA GLU A 199 -16.71 -11.77 11.10
C GLU A 199 -17.56 -10.53 10.86
N ARG A 200 -17.22 -9.38 11.47
CA ARG A 200 -17.93 -8.11 11.27
C ARG A 200 -17.74 -7.50 9.89
N VAL A 201 -16.62 -7.79 9.23
CA VAL A 201 -16.29 -7.26 7.89
C VAL A 201 -16.93 -8.10 6.78
N GLN A 202 -17.30 -9.36 7.07
CA GLN A 202 -17.95 -10.26 6.12
C GLN A 202 -19.48 -10.09 6.02
N LEU A 203 -20.08 -9.35 6.96
CA LEU A 203 -21.50 -8.98 6.97
C LEU A 203 -21.79 -7.84 5.99
#